data_AF-A0A7C1VT05-F1
#
_entry.id   AF-A0A7C1VT05-F1
#
_cell.length_a   1.000
_cell.length_b   1.000
_cell.length_c   1.000
_cell.angle_alpha   90.00
_cell.angle_beta   90.00
_cell.angle_gamma   90.00
#
_symmetry.space_group_name_H-M   'P 1'
#
loop_
_entity.id
_entity.type
_entity.pdbx_description
1 polymer ?
#
loop_
_entity_poly.entity_id
_entity_poly.type
_entity_poly.pdbx_seq_one_letter_code
_entity_poly.pdbx_strand_id
1 'polypeptide(L)'
;MKLQFKSVLVMNKPLRFTWLGVPLAILWLLSITPVNAAQKNDMLSLSEAVQQTLTQHPSLQVFPIRQQQLAAQKQTANLKPAYVLGVEVENVAGTGQLSGVKSLETSVSLSSVLELG
;
A
#
# COMPACT_ATOMS: atom_id res chain seq x y z
N MET A 1 -50.27 7.31 70.19
CA MET A 1 -50.56 8.56 69.45
C MET A 1 -49.75 8.52 68.15
N LYS A 2 -50.42 8.45 66.99
CA LYS A 2 -49.77 8.37 65.67
C LYS A 2 -49.15 9.71 65.30
N LEU A 3 -47.87 9.73 64.94
CA LEU A 3 -47.29 10.86 64.18
C LEU A 3 -46.75 10.32 62.86
N GLN A 4 -47.38 10.80 61.79
CA GLN A 4 -47.23 10.41 60.40
C GLN A 4 -46.10 11.21 59.74
N PHE A 5 -45.37 10.54 58.84
CA PHE A 5 -44.42 11.10 57.89
C PHE A 5 -45.01 12.22 57.03
N LYS A 6 -44.22 13.27 56.74
CA LYS A 6 -44.04 13.80 55.38
C LYS A 6 -43.09 15.00 55.37
N SER A 7 -41.93 14.85 54.73
CA SER A 7 -41.29 15.87 53.89
C SER A 7 -40.07 15.25 53.21
N VAL A 8 -40.31 14.37 52.22
CA VAL A 8 -39.29 14.06 51.21
C VAL A 8 -39.66 14.89 49.99
N LEU A 9 -38.73 15.76 49.62
CA LEU A 9 -38.74 16.63 48.46
C LEU A 9 -38.97 15.80 47.19
N VAL A 10 -40.16 15.88 46.58
CA VAL A 10 -40.40 15.34 45.23
C VAL A 10 -40.59 16.52 44.29
N MET A 11 -39.49 16.95 43.69
CA MET A 11 -39.48 17.93 42.60
C MET A 11 -39.61 17.17 41.28
N ASN A 12 -40.83 16.91 40.83
CA ASN A 12 -41.07 16.35 39.50
C ASN A 12 -41.63 17.45 38.57
N LYS A 13 -40.74 18.15 37.86
CA LYS A 13 -41.12 19.01 36.72
C LYS A 13 -40.48 18.43 35.46
N PRO A 14 -41.26 18.07 34.42
CA PRO A 14 -40.71 17.45 33.23
C PRO A 14 -39.85 18.47 32.49
N LEU A 15 -38.58 18.13 32.28
CA LEU A 15 -37.65 18.95 31.51
C LEU A 15 -38.19 19.07 30.08
N ARG A 16 -38.67 20.26 29.71
CA ARG A 16 -39.29 20.50 28.40
C ARG A 16 -38.17 20.47 27.36
N PHE A 17 -38.25 19.58 26.36
CA PHE A 17 -37.26 19.43 25.28
C PHE A 17 -36.92 20.74 24.55
N THR A 18 -37.82 21.73 24.62
CA THR A 18 -37.61 23.08 24.10
C THR A 18 -36.47 23.83 24.79
N TRP A 19 -36.10 23.49 26.03
CA TRP A 19 -34.99 24.13 26.77
C TRP A 19 -33.61 23.59 26.38
N LEU A 20 -33.53 22.42 25.73
CA LEU A 20 -32.27 21.82 25.26
C LEU A 20 -31.96 22.16 23.79
N GLY A 21 -32.98 22.39 22.97
CA GLY A 21 -32.80 22.66 21.54
C GLY A 21 -32.24 24.05 21.23
N VAL A 22 -32.56 25.05 22.06
CA VAL A 22 -32.10 26.45 21.88
C VAL A 22 -30.58 26.58 21.99
N PRO A 23 -29.89 26.05 23.03
CA PRO A 23 -28.43 26.16 23.10
C PRO A 23 -27.73 25.39 21.97
N LEU A 24 -28.29 24.26 21.52
CA LEU A 24 -27.72 23.49 20.40
C LEU A 24 -27.84 24.23 19.07
N ALA A 25 -28.96 24.91 18.82
CA ALA A 25 -29.15 25.74 17.64
C ALA A 25 -28.21 26.96 17.64
N ILE A 26 -27.96 27.57 18.80
CA ILE A 26 -26.99 28.67 18.96
C ILE A 26 -25.57 28.18 18.68
N LEU A 27 -25.20 26.97 19.14
CA LEU A 27 -23.89 26.38 18.89
C LEU A 27 -23.67 26.01 17.42
N TRP A 28 -24.74 25.56 16.76
CA TRP A 28 -24.74 25.31 15.31
C TRP A 28 -24.59 26.62 14.51
N LEU A 29 -25.28 27.68 14.92
CA LEU A 29 -25.18 29.01 14.30
C LEU A 29 -23.80 29.64 14.50
N LEU A 30 -23.16 29.42 15.65
CA LEU A 30 -21.79 29.88 15.94
C LEU A 30 -20.70 29.12 15.16
N SER A 31 -21.03 27.96 14.57
CA SER A 31 -20.07 27.16 13.79
C SER A 31 -19.87 27.67 12.36
N ILE A 32 -20.63 28.68 11.94
CA ILE A 32 -20.49 29.29 10.61
C ILE A 32 -19.38 30.35 10.68
N THR A 33 -18.13 29.93 10.56
CA THR A 33 -17.02 30.86 10.32
C THR A 33 -16.92 31.14 8.81
N PRO A 34 -16.81 32.40 8.37
CA PRO A 34 -16.48 32.68 6.98
C PRO A 34 -15.07 32.15 6.72
N VAL A 35 -14.95 31.12 5.88
CA VAL A 35 -13.66 30.72 5.34
C VAL A 35 -13.23 31.81 4.37
N ASN A 36 -12.42 32.74 4.85
CA ASN A 36 -11.85 33.76 3.99
C ASN A 36 -10.70 33.09 3.24
N ALA A 37 -11.01 32.50 2.08
CA ALA A 37 -9.99 32.07 1.14
C ALA A 37 -9.33 33.34 0.59
N ALA A 38 -8.33 33.85 1.30
CA ALA A 38 -7.45 34.87 0.76
C ALA A 38 -6.89 34.30 -0.55
N GLN A 39 -7.40 34.78 -1.68
CA GLN A 39 -6.95 34.37 -2.99
C GLN A 39 -5.56 34.97 -3.13
N LYS A 40 -4.56 34.18 -2.71
CA LYS A 40 -3.17 34.57 -2.73
C LYS A 40 -2.81 34.75 -4.21
N ASN A 41 -2.80 36.01 -4.64
CA ASN A 41 -2.43 36.40 -6.00
C ASN A 41 -0.89 36.35 -6.11
N ASP A 42 -0.32 35.19 -5.77
CA ASP A 42 1.10 34.92 -5.98
C ASP A 42 1.27 34.76 -7.48
N MET A 43 1.98 35.71 -8.08
CA MET A 43 2.40 35.61 -9.46
C MET A 43 3.28 34.36 -9.58
N LEU A 44 2.71 33.27 -10.10
CA LEU A 44 3.37 31.97 -10.14
C LEU A 44 4.50 32.02 -11.18
N SER A 45 5.75 31.95 -10.72
CA SER A 45 6.88 31.80 -11.63
C SER A 45 6.84 30.42 -12.30
N LEU A 46 7.41 30.32 -13.50
CA LEU A 46 7.51 29.04 -14.21
C LEU A 46 8.19 27.95 -13.35
N SER A 47 9.25 28.32 -12.64
CA SER A 47 9.96 27.44 -11.72
C SER A 47 9.08 26.90 -10.59
N GLU A 48 8.26 27.76 -9.99
CA GLU A 48 7.31 27.34 -8.95
C GLU A 48 6.21 26.46 -9.53
N ALA A 49 5.68 26.81 -10.71
CA ALA A 49 4.68 26.00 -11.40
C ALA A 49 5.21 24.59 -11.70
N VAL A 50 6.47 24.47 -12.15
CA VAL A 50 7.11 23.17 -12.43
C VAL A 50 7.30 22.37 -11.14
N GLN A 51 7.81 22.99 -10.07
CA GLN A 51 7.99 22.29 -8.78
C GLN A 51 6.66 21.82 -8.19
N GLN A 52 5.63 22.67 -8.23
CA GLN A 52 4.28 22.32 -7.79
C GLN A 52 3.71 21.18 -8.64
N THR A 53 3.89 21.23 -9.96
CA THR A 53 3.43 20.17 -10.87
C THR A 53 4.13 18.84 -10.57
N LEU A 54 5.45 18.84 -10.37
CA LEU A 54 6.22 17.64 -10.03
C LEU A 54 5.83 17.04 -8.68
N THR A 55 5.44 17.88 -7.71
CA THR A 55 5.10 17.42 -6.35
C THR A 55 3.64 17.00 -6.22
N GLN A 56 2.73 17.73 -6.85
CA GLN A 56 1.28 17.56 -6.65
C GLN A 56 0.62 16.67 -7.69
N HIS A 57 1.25 16.41 -8.84
CA HIS A 57 0.63 15.63 -9.91
C HIS A 57 0.95 14.12 -9.81
N PRO A 58 0.00 13.24 -9.43
CA PRO A 58 0.30 11.83 -9.16
C PRO A 58 0.83 11.07 -10.39
N SER A 59 0.43 11.47 -11.59
CA SER A 59 0.92 10.82 -12.82
C SER A 59 2.43 11.01 -13.05
N LEU A 60 3.06 12.01 -12.41
CA LEU A 60 4.49 12.28 -12.55
C LEU A 60 5.34 11.49 -11.54
N GLN A 61 4.73 11.01 -10.46
CA GLN A 61 5.42 10.26 -9.40
C GLN A 61 5.93 8.88 -9.88
N VAL A 62 5.41 8.38 -11.00
CA VAL A 62 5.83 7.09 -11.58
C VAL A 62 7.16 7.16 -12.33
N PHE A 63 7.59 8.34 -12.78
CA PHE A 63 8.78 8.46 -13.65
C PHE A 63 10.09 8.03 -12.97
N PRO A 64 10.36 8.38 -11.69
CA PRO A 64 11.55 7.88 -10.99
C PRO A 64 11.60 6.34 -10.95
N ILE A 65 10.46 5.69 -10.71
CA ILE A 65 10.37 4.22 -10.68
C ILE A 65 10.62 3.63 -12.07
N ARG A 66 10.04 4.22 -13.12
CA ARG A 66 10.31 3.80 -14.51
C ARG A 66 11.79 3.94 -14.87
N GLN A 67 12.42 5.02 -14.43
CA GLN A 67 13.85 5.24 -14.65
C GLN A 67 14.69 4.18 -13.93
N GLN A 68 14.34 3.84 -12.69
CA GLN A 68 14.98 2.74 -11.95
C GLN A 68 14.76 1.39 -12.64
N GLN A 69 13.54 1.12 -13.13
CA GLN A 69 13.24 -0.11 -13.87
C GLN A 69 14.08 -0.24 -15.14
N LEU A 70 14.21 0.83 -15.93
CA LEU A 70 15.05 0.82 -17.13
C LEU A 70 16.53 0.62 -16.79
N ALA A 71 17.01 1.24 -15.71
CA ALA A 71 18.37 1.03 -15.22
C ALA A 71 18.60 -0.42 -14.77
N ALA A 72 17.64 -1.02 -14.06
CA ALA A 72 17.68 -2.41 -13.64
C ALA A 72 17.62 -3.36 -14.84
N GLN A 73 16.76 -3.11 -15.83
CA GLN A 73 16.69 -3.88 -17.07
C GLN A 73 18.04 -3.84 -17.80
N LYS A 74 18.65 -2.66 -17.93
CA LYS A 74 19.99 -2.52 -18.49
C LYS A 74 21.02 -3.33 -17.68
N GLN A 75 20.96 -3.27 -16.34
CA GLN A 75 21.87 -4.04 -15.49
C GLN A 75 21.70 -5.54 -15.70
N THR A 76 20.46 -6.05 -15.73
CA THR A 76 20.15 -7.45 -15.97
C THR A 76 20.59 -7.89 -17.36
N ALA A 77 20.37 -7.07 -18.39
CA ALA A 77 20.82 -7.35 -19.75
C ALA A 77 22.36 -7.40 -19.88
N ASN A 78 23.10 -6.75 -18.97
CA ASN A 78 24.56 -6.85 -18.90
C ASN A 78 25.07 -8.03 -18.08
N LEU A 79 24.19 -8.78 -17.40
CA LEU A 79 24.59 -10.00 -16.72
C LEU A 79 24.92 -11.09 -17.75
N LYS A 80 25.91 -11.91 -17.43
CA LYS A 80 26.16 -13.13 -18.21
C LYS A 80 24.98 -14.08 -17.99
N PRO A 81 24.53 -14.79 -19.05
CA PRO A 81 23.55 -15.85 -18.90
C PRO A 81 23.93 -16.80 -17.77
N ALA A 82 22.93 -17.19 -16.97
CA ALA A 82 23.14 -18.22 -15.97
C ALA A 82 23.48 -19.55 -16.68
N TYR A 83 24.43 -20.27 -16.13
CA TYR A 83 24.76 -21.64 -16.54
C TYR A 83 24.21 -22.61 -15.49
N VAL A 84 23.50 -23.65 -15.94
CA VAL A 84 23.00 -24.72 -15.08
C VAL A 84 23.67 -26.02 -15.49
N LEU A 85 24.40 -26.64 -14.55
CA LEU A 85 25.02 -27.96 -14.70
C LEU A 85 24.11 -29.01 -14.06
N GLY A 86 23.67 -29.98 -14.86
CA GLY A 86 22.93 -31.15 -14.41
C GLY A 86 23.79 -32.40 -14.47
N VAL A 87 23.65 -33.26 -13.46
CA VAL A 87 24.21 -34.62 -13.47
C VAL A 87 23.09 -35.56 -13.07
N GLU A 88 22.85 -36.55 -13.91
CA GLU A 88 21.82 -37.57 -13.71
C GLU A 88 22.47 -38.93 -13.80
N VAL A 89 22.04 -39.86 -12.95
CA VAL A 89 22.54 -41.22 -12.90
C VAL A 89 21.34 -42.16 -12.89
N GLU A 90 21.29 -43.04 -13.87
CA GLU A 90 20.19 -43.96 -14.11
C GLU A 90 20.65 -45.43 -14.03
N ASN A 91 19.69 -46.36 -14.00
CA ASN A 91 19.92 -47.80 -14.09
C ASN A 91 20.78 -48.40 -12.95
N VAL A 92 20.85 -47.75 -11.78
CA VAL A 92 21.64 -48.20 -10.60
C VAL A 92 21.22 -49.56 -10.00
N ALA A 93 19.95 -49.95 -10.14
CA ALA A 93 19.38 -51.14 -9.48
C ALA A 93 18.49 -51.97 -10.42
N GLY A 94 18.79 -52.01 -11.72
CA GLY A 94 18.02 -52.77 -12.69
C GLY A 94 18.07 -54.29 -12.45
N THR A 95 17.11 -55.03 -13.03
CA THR A 95 17.07 -56.50 -12.98
C THR A 95 17.30 -57.09 -14.37
N GLY A 96 17.77 -58.34 -14.47
CA GLY A 96 17.98 -59.02 -15.75
C GLY A 96 19.19 -58.47 -16.52
N GLN A 97 19.01 -58.04 -17.77
CA GLN A 97 20.12 -57.51 -18.59
C GLN A 97 20.66 -56.16 -18.09
N LEU A 98 19.86 -55.41 -17.32
CA LEU A 98 20.23 -54.12 -16.71
C LEU A 98 20.75 -54.28 -15.26
N SER A 99 21.23 -55.48 -14.90
CA SER A 99 21.59 -55.81 -13.52
C SER A 99 22.92 -55.20 -13.07
N GLY A 100 22.86 -54.48 -11.96
CA GLY A 100 24.03 -53.92 -11.26
C GLY A 100 24.73 -52.80 -12.02
N VAL A 101 25.98 -52.52 -11.64
CA VAL A 101 26.78 -51.40 -12.21
C VAL A 101 27.12 -51.55 -13.69
N LYS A 102 26.81 -52.70 -14.30
CA LYS A 102 27.15 -53.02 -15.70
C LYS A 102 26.29 -52.25 -16.70
N SER A 103 25.13 -51.74 -16.27
CA SER A 103 24.22 -50.92 -17.08
C SER A 103 24.00 -49.52 -16.50
N LEU A 104 24.88 -49.07 -15.60
CA LEU A 104 24.84 -47.71 -15.07
C LEU A 104 25.00 -46.70 -16.20
N GLU A 105 24.09 -45.73 -16.26
CA GLU A 105 24.17 -44.63 -17.20
C GLU A 105 24.31 -43.32 -16.44
N THR A 106 25.19 -42.44 -16.92
CA THR A 106 25.42 -41.13 -16.34
C THR A 106 25.28 -40.09 -17.44
N SER A 107 24.36 -39.14 -17.25
CA SER A 107 24.14 -38.03 -18.15
C SER A 107 24.61 -36.73 -17.51
N VAL A 108 25.33 -35.92 -18.27
CA VAL A 108 25.79 -34.59 -17.85
C VAL A 108 25.24 -33.57 -18.83
N SER A 109 24.54 -32.56 -18.31
CA SER A 109 23.94 -31.49 -19.12
C SER A 109 24.45 -30.12 -18.69
N LEU A 110 24.62 -29.24 -19.67
CA LEU A 110 24.91 -27.83 -19.44
C LEU A 110 23.91 -27.01 -20.23
N SER A 111 23.19 -26.11 -19.56
CA SER A 111 22.18 -25.26 -20.19
C SER A 111 22.38 -23.79 -19.86
N SER A 112 21.93 -22.92 -20.75
CA SER A 112 21.96 -21.46 -20.60
C SER A 112 20.88 -20.82 -21.47
N VAL A 113 20.36 -19.66 -21.04
CA VAL A 113 19.37 -18.89 -21.81
C VAL A 113 20.07 -17.75 -22.52
N LEU A 114 20.08 -17.78 -23.85
CA LEU A 114 20.59 -16.68 -24.68
C LEU A 114 19.40 -15.94 -25.29
N GLU A 115 19.23 -14.68 -24.92
CA GLU A 115 18.32 -13.77 -25.63
C GLU A 115 19.02 -13.27 -26.90
N LEU A 116 18.50 -13.68 -28.06
CA LEU A 116 18.92 -13.16 -29.37
C LEU A 116 17.99 -11.98 -29.66
N GLY A 117 18.53 -10.76 -29.63
CA GLY A 117 17.79 -9.50 -29.67
C GLY A 117 16.91 -9.27 -30.91
#